data_AF-A0A8C3QGH5-F1
#
_entry.id   AF-A0A8C3QGH5-F1
#
_cell.length_a   1.000
_cell.length_b   1.000
_cell.length_c   1.000
_cell.angle_alpha   90.00
_cell.angle_beta   90.00
_cell.angle_gamma   90.00
#
_symmetry.space_group_name_H-M   'P 1'
#
loop_
_entity.id
_entity.type
_entity.pdbx_description
1 polymer ?
#
loop_
_entity_poly.entity_id
_entity_poly.type
_entity_poly.pdbx_seq_one_letter_code
_entity_poly.pdbx_strand_id
1 'polypeptide(L)' 'MPLPQPRFHVPVPSCVREEEEVQHEEELLRNPFSVRGWLRYAQARQRGPRPRLNQIYERALRELPGRYAGGTGLHL' A
#
# COMPACT_ATOMS: atom_id res chain seq x y z
N MET A 1 -41.12 23.37 9.71
CA MET A 1 -40.54 22.50 8.67
C MET A 1 -39.09 22.89 8.46
N PRO A 2 -38.09 22.13 8.94
CA PRO A 2 -36.70 22.40 8.62
C PRO A 2 -36.39 21.95 7.19
N LEU A 3 -35.74 22.81 6.41
CA LEU A 3 -35.32 22.50 5.04
C LEU A 3 -34.25 21.39 5.04
N PRO A 4 -34.27 20.45 4.07
CA PRO A 4 -33.21 19.46 3.94
C PRO A 4 -31.90 20.17 3.57
N GLN A 5 -30.85 19.92 4.35
CA GLN A 5 -29.54 20.49 4.05
C GLN A 5 -29.02 19.96 2.70
N PRO A 6 -28.45 20.82 1.83
CA PRO A 6 -27.82 20.37 0.61
C PRO A 6 -26.65 19.44 0.97
N ARG A 7 -26.75 18.17 0.56
CA ARG A 7 -25.61 17.25 0.56
C ARG A 7 -24.63 17.75 -0.49
N PHE A 8 -23.77 18.69 -0.11
CA PHE A 8 -22.58 19.00 -0.88
C PHE A 8 -21.76 17.72 -0.95
N HIS A 9 -21.87 17.01 -2.07
CA HIS A 9 -20.93 15.97 -2.43
C HIS A 9 -19.62 16.69 -2.72
N VAL A 10 -18.82 16.94 -1.68
CA VAL A 10 -17.46 17.46 -1.84
C VAL A 10 -16.71 16.40 -2.63
N PRO A 11 -16.34 16.64 -3.90
CA PRO A 11 -15.50 15.70 -4.60
C PRO A 11 -14.19 15.64 -3.83
N VAL A 12 -13.87 14.47 -3.28
CA VAL A 12 -12.57 14.26 -2.65
C VAL A 12 -11.53 14.57 -3.74
N PRO A 13 -10.62 15.53 -3.53
CA PRO A 13 -9.64 15.88 -4.53
C PRO A 13 -8.87 14.62 -4.90
N SER A 14 -8.80 14.30 -6.20
CA SER A 14 -8.05 13.15 -6.72
C SER A 14 -6.60 13.15 -6.24
N CYS A 15 -6.06 14.33 -5.97
CA CYS A 15 -4.74 14.58 -5.41
C CYS A 15 -4.47 13.72 -4.18
N VAL A 16 -5.42 13.64 -3.23
CA VAL A 16 -5.24 13.02 -1.90
C VAL A 16 -4.79 11.56 -1.98
N ARG A 17 -5.26 10.83 -3.00
CA ARG A 17 -4.92 9.42 -3.18
C ARG A 17 -3.52 9.22 -3.77
N GLU A 18 -3.04 10.19 -4.56
CA GLU A 18 -1.71 10.15 -5.14
C GLU A 18 -0.65 10.51 -4.10
N GLU A 19 -0.94 11.47 -3.21
CA GLU A 19 -0.05 11.84 -2.08
C GLU A 19 0.10 10.69 -1.08
N GLU A 20 -0.99 9.97 -0.77
CA GLU A 20 -0.94 8.80 0.12
C GLU A 20 -0.09 7.67 -0.47
N GLU A 21 -0.20 7.42 -1.79
CA GLU A 21 0.64 6.43 -2.47
C GLU A 21 2.13 6.83 -2.44
N VAL A 22 2.44 8.10 -2.71
CA VAL A 22 3.81 8.62 -2.64
C VAL A 22 4.39 8.45 -1.23
N GLN A 23 3.62 8.75 -0.19
CA GLN A 23 4.06 8.56 1.21
C GLN A 23 4.39 7.09 1.52
N HIS A 24 3.55 6.16 1.05
CA HIS A 24 3.80 4.73 1.22
C HIS A 24 5.04 4.26 0.44
N GLU A 25 5.25 4.76 -0.78
CA GLU A 25 6.45 4.43 -1.55
C GLU A 25 7.72 4.98 -0.91
N GLU A 26 7.69 6.21 -0.39
CA GLU A 26 8.81 6.79 0.36
C GLU A 26 9.14 6.00 1.64
N GLU A 27 8.12 5.55 2.38
CA GLU A 27 8.31 4.71 3.57
C GLU A 27 9.00 3.39 3.21
N LEU A 28 8.58 2.76 2.11
CA LEU A 28 9.18 1.51 1.60
C LEU A 28 10.58 1.72 1.06
N LEU A 29 10.87 2.85 0.40
CA LEU A 29 12.22 3.19 -0.05
C LEU A 29 13.17 3.42 1.13
N ARG A 30 12.67 3.97 2.25
CA ARG A 30 13.45 4.14 3.49
C ARG A 30 13.67 2.84 4.24
N ASN A 31 12.68 1.96 4.27
CA ASN A 31 12.76 0.68 4.96
C ASN A 31 11.95 -0.44 4.26
N PRO A 32 12.53 -1.07 3.22
CA PRO A 32 11.85 -2.10 2.44
C PRO A 32 11.66 -3.41 3.22
N PHE A 33 12.36 -3.59 4.34
CA PHE A 33 12.25 -4.80 5.17
C PHE A 33 11.10 -4.72 6.19
N SER A 34 10.37 -3.60 6.24
CA SER A 34 9.27 -3.39 7.18
C SER A 34 7.97 -4.03 6.71
N VAL A 35 7.62 -5.20 7.28
CA VAL A 35 6.33 -5.87 7.03
C VAL A 35 5.14 -4.94 7.30
N ARG A 36 5.25 -4.09 8.32
CA ARG A 36 4.20 -3.12 8.68
C ARG A 36 3.97 -2.08 7.57
N GLY A 37 5.03 -1.61 6.90
CA GLY A 37 4.93 -0.68 5.78
C GLY A 37 4.20 -1.30 4.59
N TRP A 38 4.61 -2.52 4.20
CA TRP A 38 3.94 -3.27 3.12
C TRP A 38 2.45 -3.54 3.40
N LEU A 39 2.10 -3.92 4.63
CA LEU A 39 0.71 -4.18 5.00
C LEU A 39 -0.16 -2.92 4.93
N ARG A 40 0.36 -1.77 5.37
CA ARG A 40 -0.36 -0.49 5.27
C ARG A 40 -0.57 -0.11 3.81
N TYR A 41 0.45 -0.26 2.97
CA TYR A 41 0.35 0.05 1.54
C TYR A 41 -0.67 -0.87 0.84
N ALA A 42 -0.66 -2.16 1.14
CA ALA A 42 -1.64 -3.12 0.62
C ALA A 42 -3.07 -2.84 1.12
N GLN A 43 -3.25 -2.41 2.37
CA GLN A 43 -4.56 -2.03 2.92
C GLN A 43 -5.12 -0.78 2.22
N ALA A 44 -4.30 0.24 2.01
CA ALA A 44 -4.68 1.46 1.30
C ALA A 44 -5.15 1.15 -0.13
N ARG A 45 -4.48 0.20 -0.79
CA ARG A 45 -4.81 -0.23 -2.16
C ARG A 45 -5.93 -1.29 -2.23
N GLN A 46 -6.44 -1.78 -1.09
CA GLN A 46 -7.36 -2.93 -1.04
C GLN A 46 -8.72 -2.68 -1.70
N ARG A 47 -9.13 -1.41 -1.77
CA ARG A 47 -10.36 -0.96 -2.44
C ARG A 47 -10.16 -0.71 -3.94
N GLY A 48 -8.92 -0.82 -4.44
CA GLY A 48 -8.55 -0.57 -5.83
C GLY A 48 -8.54 -1.82 -6.72
N PRO A 49 -8.11 -1.68 -7.98
CA PRO A 49 -8.02 -2.79 -8.92
C PRO A 49 -6.98 -3.83 -8.46
N ARG A 50 -7.40 -5.11 -8.46
CA ARG A 50 -6.61 -6.28 -8.02
C ARG A 50 -5.18 -6.37 -8.60
N PRO A 51 -4.92 -6.03 -9.87
CA PRO A 51 -3.56 -6.11 -10.43
C PRO A 51 -2.53 -5.29 -9.65
N ARG A 52 -2.90 -4.10 -9.18
CA ARG A 52 -1.97 -3.20 -8.46
C ARG A 52 -1.68 -3.71 -7.05
N LEU A 53 -2.69 -4.32 -6.41
CA LEU A 53 -2.51 -5.02 -5.13
C LEU A 53 -1.55 -6.21 -5.27
N ASN A 54 -1.72 -7.02 -6.30
CA ASN A 54 -0.86 -8.19 -6.54
C ASN A 54 0.60 -7.76 -6.69
N GLN A 55 0.88 -6.69 -7.43
CA GLN A 55 2.24 -6.15 -7.58
C GLN A 55 2.86 -5.73 -6.24
N ILE A 56 2.07 -5.15 -5.33
CA ILE A 56 2.55 -4.77 -3.99
C ILE A 56 2.93 -6.01 -3.18
N TYR A 57 2.10 -7.05 -3.21
CA TYR A 57 2.40 -8.31 -2.54
C TYR A 57 3.62 -9.01 -3.14
N GLU A 58 3.75 -9.06 -4.47
CA GLU A 58 4.91 -9.64 -5.15
C GLU A 58 6.21 -8.92 -4.78
N ARG A 59 6.19 -7.58 -4.71
CA ARG A 59 7.34 -6.78 -4.26
C ARG A 59 7.65 -7.07 -2.79
N ALA A 60 6.64 -7.09 -1.92
CA ALA A 60 6.83 -7.41 -0.50
C ALA A 60 7.53 -8.76 -0.31
N LEU A 61 7.15 -9.78 -1.08
CA LEU A 61 7.77 -11.11 -0.99
C LEU A 61 9.24 -11.14 -1.43
N ARG A 62 9.65 -10.25 -2.35
CA ARG A 62 11.04 -10.16 -2.83
C ARG A 62 11.93 -9.36 -1.86
N GLU A 63 11.37 -8.31 -1.28
CA GLU A 63 12.08 -7.38 -0.41
C GLU A 63 12.15 -7.85 1.05
N LEU A 64 11.09 -8.48 1.56
CA LEU A 64 11.04 -8.91 2.95
C LEU A 64 12.02 -10.06 3.22
N PRO A 65 12.83 -9.97 4.29
CA PRO A 65 13.70 -11.06 4.70
C PRO A 65 12.84 -12.10 5.42
N GLY A 66 12.20 -12.97 4.63
CA GLY A 66 11.30 -14.01 5.10
C GLY A 66 11.49 -15.29 4.31
N ARG A 67 11.69 -16.40 5.03
CA ARG A 67 12.08 -17.74 4.57
C ARG A 67 11.06 -18.46 3.65
N TYR A 68 10.36 -17.73 2.78
CA TYR A 68 9.44 -18.29 1.79
C TYR A 68 10.13 -18.60 0.45
N ALA A 69 11.26 -17.97 0.16
CA ALA A 69 12.26 -18.55 -0.73
C ALA A 69 13.07 -19.55 0.10
N GLY A 70 12.93 -20.84 -0.19
CA GLY A 70 13.51 -21.93 0.60
C GLY A 70 14.98 -21.70 0.97
N GLY A 71 15.36 -22.16 2.16
CA GLY A 71 16.75 -22.23 2.54
C GLY A 71 17.52 -23.11 1.56
N THR A 72 18.37 -22.52 0.75
CA THR A 72 19.56 -23.15 0.14
C THR A 72 20.53 -22.04 -0.28
N GLY A 73 21.69 -21.98 0.40
CA GLY A 73 22.82 -21.07 0.13
C GLY A 73 22.64 -19.70 0.77
N LEU A 74 23.39 -19.28 1.79
CA LEU A 74 24.85 -19.25 1.85
C LEU A 74 25.30 -19.38 3.32
N HIS A 75 25.87 -20.53 3.64
CA HIS A 75 26.90 -20.70 4.66
C HIS A 75 27.93 -21.61 4.00
N LEU A 76 28.88 -21.01 3.28
CA LEU A 76 30.16 -21.60 2.88
C LEU A 76 31.19 -20.47 2.93
#